data_AF-A0A957SBX0-F1
#
_entry.id   AF-A0A957SBX0-F1
#
_cell.length_a   1.000
_cell.length_b   1.000
_cell.length_c   1.000
_cell.angle_alpha   90.00
_cell.angle_beta   90.00
_cell.angle_gamma   90.00
#
_symmetry.space_group_name_H-M   'P 1'
#
loop_
_entity.id
_entity.type
_entity.pdbx_description
1 polymer ?
#
loop_
_entity_poly.entity_id
_entity_poly.type
_entity_poly.pdbx_seq_one_letter_code
_entity_poly.pdbx_strand_id
1 'polypeptide(L)'
;MNYDSLLTYFQEKQPEILGQIEALVTQETPSSDIARLDAFAEYLAGRFRGVNADVTVVPNPERGNHVIARFAAPNAPADAKPALVLCHFDTVWPVGSLATHPFRVEEDGKAYGPGIFDMQSSLALSEFALRAVNDLNLSLPRPITVLMTSDEEVGSKTSWDLIEEEAKKSAYVLVMESPLPGGVLKTAR
;
A
#
# COMPACT_ATOMS: atom_id res chain seq x y z
N MET A 1 17.30 -2.58 17.11
CA MET A 1 16.90 -3.14 15.80
C MET A 1 18.18 -3.54 15.08
N ASN A 2 18.35 -4.83 14.76
CA ASN A 2 19.51 -5.29 14.00
C ASN A 2 19.16 -5.18 12.51
N TYR A 3 19.85 -4.30 11.78
CA TYR A 3 19.60 -4.08 10.36
C TYR A 3 19.91 -5.32 9.52
N ASP A 4 20.88 -6.14 9.93
CA ASP A 4 21.23 -7.37 9.23
C ASP A 4 20.07 -8.38 9.30
N SER A 5 19.40 -8.51 10.44
CA SER A 5 18.24 -9.40 10.57
C SER A 5 17.05 -8.95 9.72
N LEU A 6 16.87 -7.64 9.53
CA LEU A 6 15.83 -7.11 8.65
C LEU A 6 16.17 -7.40 7.19
N LEU A 7 17.43 -7.15 6.80
CA LEU A 7 17.88 -7.42 5.44
C LEU A 7 17.73 -8.91 5.09
N THR A 8 18.19 -9.81 5.97
CA THR A 8 18.03 -11.25 5.79
C THR A 8 16.56 -11.64 5.66
N TYR A 9 15.68 -11.14 6.52
CA TYR A 9 14.24 -11.40 6.43
C TYR A 9 13.67 -11.00 5.06
N PHE A 10 13.97 -9.79 4.57
CA PHE A 10 13.46 -9.34 3.28
C PHE A 10 14.08 -10.04 2.08
N GLN A 11 15.34 -10.49 2.18
CA GLN A 11 15.95 -11.34 1.15
C GLN A 11 15.26 -12.71 1.08
N GLU A 12 14.95 -13.31 2.22
CA GLU A 12 14.20 -14.57 2.29
C GLU A 12 12.76 -14.42 1.80
N LYS A 13 12.11 -13.28 2.10
CA LYS A 13 10.75 -12.96 1.67
C LYS A 13 10.65 -12.42 0.25
N GLN A 14 11.76 -12.15 -0.44
CA GLN A 14 11.74 -11.56 -1.78
C GLN A 14 10.86 -12.33 -2.78
N PRO A 15 10.87 -13.69 -2.84
CA PRO A 15 9.98 -14.42 -3.74
C PRO A 15 8.50 -14.26 -3.40
N GLU A 16 8.15 -14.23 -2.10
CA GLU A 16 6.77 -14.01 -1.64
C GLU A 16 6.29 -12.59 -1.95
N ILE A 17 7.17 -11.60 -1.79
CA ILE A 17 6.89 -10.20 -2.15
C ILE A 17 6.64 -10.09 -3.65
N LEU A 18 7.49 -10.69 -4.47
CA LEU A 18 7.33 -10.66 -5.92
C LEU A 18 6.05 -11.34 -6.38
N GLY A 19 5.70 -12.49 -5.80
CA GLY A 19 4.41 -13.15 -6.06
C GLY A 19 3.22 -12.31 -5.61
N GLN A 20 3.36 -11.55 -4.52
CA GLN A 20 2.32 -10.61 -4.11
C GLN A 20 2.19 -9.42 -5.06
N ILE A 21 3.31 -8.88 -5.55
CA ILE A 21 3.30 -7.83 -6.57
C ILE A 21 2.57 -8.32 -7.82
N GLU A 22 2.87 -9.54 -8.29
CA GLU A 22 2.15 -10.17 -9.40
C GLU A 22 0.65 -10.28 -9.11
N ALA A 23 0.25 -10.73 -7.92
CA ALA A 23 -1.14 -10.87 -7.54
C ALA A 23 -1.89 -9.52 -7.50
N LEU A 24 -1.20 -8.42 -7.15
CA LEU A 24 -1.78 -7.08 -7.21
C LEU A 24 -1.87 -6.58 -8.66
N VAL A 25 -0.78 -6.70 -9.43
CA VAL A 25 -0.67 -6.24 -10.83
C VAL A 25 -1.65 -6.93 -11.76
N THR A 26 -1.90 -8.21 -11.53
CA THR A 26 -2.84 -8.99 -12.35
C THR A 26 -4.31 -8.67 -12.06
N GLN A 27 -4.60 -7.86 -11.04
CA GLN A 27 -5.92 -7.31 -10.77
C GLN A 27 -6.00 -5.88 -11.33
N GLU A 28 -6.50 -5.78 -12.57
CA GLU A 28 -6.67 -4.49 -13.25
C GLU A 28 -7.65 -3.60 -12.48
N THR A 29 -7.19 -2.40 -12.11
CA THR A 29 -7.89 -1.47 -11.21
C THR A 29 -7.93 -0.06 -11.82
N PRO A 30 -8.54 0.13 -13.01
CA PRO A 30 -8.68 1.47 -13.57
C PRO A 30 -9.53 2.35 -12.65
N SER A 31 -9.17 3.63 -12.48
CA SER A 31 -9.90 4.61 -11.64
C SER A 31 -11.37 4.84 -12.05
N SER A 32 -11.78 4.33 -13.22
CA SER A 32 -13.14 4.44 -13.74
C SER A 32 -14.01 3.20 -13.48
N ASP A 33 -13.46 2.07 -13.02
CA ASP A 33 -14.20 0.82 -12.79
C ASP A 33 -14.41 0.58 -11.28
N ILE A 34 -15.51 1.15 -10.77
CA ILE A 34 -15.89 1.09 -9.35
C ILE A 34 -15.98 -0.36 -8.85
N ALA A 35 -16.53 -1.29 -9.64
CA ALA A 35 -16.72 -2.68 -9.20
C ALA A 35 -15.38 -3.39 -8.99
N ARG A 36 -14.39 -3.11 -9.85
CA ARG A 36 -13.03 -3.65 -9.67
C ARG A 36 -12.31 -3.00 -8.49
N LEU A 37 -12.46 -1.69 -8.32
CA LEU A 37 -11.89 -0.97 -7.18
C LEU A 37 -12.46 -1.49 -5.86
N ASP A 38 -13.77 -1.74 -5.78
CA ASP A 38 -14.42 -2.31 -4.59
C ASP A 38 -13.93 -3.73 -4.28
N ALA A 39 -13.83 -4.58 -5.32
CA ALA A 39 -13.30 -5.93 -5.14
C ALA A 39 -11.83 -5.90 -4.67
N PHE A 40 -11.03 -4.98 -5.20
CA PHE A 40 -9.64 -4.81 -4.81
C PHE A 40 -9.49 -4.23 -3.40
N ALA A 41 -10.36 -3.30 -3.00
CA ALA A 41 -10.42 -2.78 -1.64
C ALA A 41 -10.69 -3.91 -0.63
N GLU A 42 -11.63 -4.81 -0.91
CA GLU A 42 -11.88 -5.98 -0.04
C GLU A 42 -10.71 -6.97 -0.03
N TYR A 43 -10.06 -7.18 -1.18
CA TYR A 43 -8.84 -7.99 -1.25
C TYR A 43 -7.75 -7.41 -0.33
N LEU A 44 -7.42 -6.12 -0.48
CA LEU A 44 -6.44 -5.42 0.36
C LEU A 44 -6.87 -5.46 1.84
N ALA A 45 -8.15 -5.25 2.14
CA ALA A 45 -8.65 -5.32 3.50
C ALA A 45 -8.39 -6.71 4.13
N GLY A 46 -8.63 -7.79 3.38
CA GLY A 46 -8.29 -9.15 3.79
C GLY A 46 -6.79 -9.35 4.06
N ARG A 47 -5.93 -8.82 3.18
CA ARG A 47 -4.47 -8.87 3.35
C ARG A 47 -4.02 -8.19 4.64
N PHE A 48 -4.52 -6.98 4.90
CA PHE A 48 -4.14 -6.20 6.08
C PHE A 48 -4.73 -6.75 7.38
N ARG A 49 -5.94 -7.32 7.37
CA ARG A 49 -6.47 -8.11 8.51
C ARG A 49 -5.56 -9.30 8.82
N GLY A 50 -5.04 -9.96 7.79
CA GLY A 50 -4.10 -11.08 7.91
C GLY A 50 -2.75 -10.72 8.53
N VAL A 51 -2.45 -9.42 8.73
CA VAL A 51 -1.28 -8.95 9.47
C VAL A 51 -1.66 -8.28 10.79
N ASN A 52 -2.81 -8.63 11.35
CA ASN A 52 -3.34 -8.12 12.63
C ASN A 52 -3.64 -6.62 12.66
N ALA A 53 -3.92 -6.00 11.50
CA ALA A 53 -4.47 -4.65 11.48
C ALA A 53 -5.98 -4.66 11.76
N ASP A 54 -6.46 -3.64 12.46
CA ASP A 54 -7.88 -3.29 12.52
C ASP A 54 -8.25 -2.53 11.24
N VAL A 55 -9.09 -3.13 10.40
CA VAL A 55 -9.34 -2.66 9.04
C VAL A 55 -10.78 -2.21 8.85
N THR A 56 -10.93 -0.97 8.40
CA THR A 56 -12.20 -0.38 7.97
C THR A 56 -12.19 -0.18 6.46
N VAL A 57 -13.18 -0.72 5.76
CA VAL A 57 -13.48 -0.36 4.36
C VAL A 57 -14.44 0.81 4.41
N VAL A 58 -14.06 1.94 3.81
CA VAL A 58 -14.83 3.18 3.79
C VAL A 58 -15.62 3.22 2.49
N PRO A 59 -16.96 3.10 2.54
CA PRO A 59 -17.77 3.07 1.33
C PRO A 59 -17.67 4.36 0.53
N ASN A 60 -17.54 4.25 -0.78
CA ASN A 60 -17.56 5.40 -1.68
C ASN A 60 -18.17 5.03 -3.04
N PRO A 61 -19.43 5.40 -3.29
CA PRO A 61 -20.13 5.01 -4.51
C PRO A 61 -19.67 5.78 -5.76
N GLU A 62 -18.86 6.83 -5.63
CA GLU A 62 -18.43 7.65 -6.77
C GLU A 62 -17.13 7.14 -7.39
N ARG A 63 -16.20 6.62 -6.58
CA ARG A 63 -14.85 6.20 -7.02
C ARG A 63 -14.39 4.87 -6.42
N GLY A 64 -15.31 4.05 -5.94
CA GLY A 64 -14.97 2.82 -5.23
C GLY A 64 -14.44 3.06 -3.82
N ASN A 65 -14.47 2.02 -3.01
CA ASN A 65 -14.21 2.12 -1.57
C ASN A 65 -12.75 2.43 -1.26
N HIS A 66 -12.52 3.17 -0.18
CA HIS A 66 -11.19 3.35 0.39
C HIS A 66 -10.94 2.33 1.51
N VAL A 67 -9.69 2.12 1.91
CA VAL A 67 -9.35 1.19 3.00
C VAL A 67 -8.46 1.89 4.02
N ILE A 68 -8.82 1.78 5.30
CA ILE A 68 -8.01 2.23 6.43
C ILE A 68 -7.61 0.99 7.23
N ALA A 69 -6.31 0.75 7.38
CA ALA A 69 -5.76 -0.30 8.23
C ALA A 69 -4.98 0.31 9.39
N ARG A 70 -5.38 0.01 10.62
CA ARG A 70 -4.74 0.51 11.85
C ARG A 70 -3.96 -0.60 12.52
N PHE A 71 -2.68 -0.36 12.72
CA PHE A 71 -1.76 -1.31 13.34
C PHE A 71 -1.27 -0.76 14.68
N ALA A 72 -1.53 -1.53 15.74
CA ALA A 72 -1.24 -1.13 17.11
C ALA A 72 0.27 -1.17 17.40
N ALA A 73 0.70 -0.33 18.34
CA ALA A 73 2.05 -0.38 18.89
C ALA A 73 1.95 -0.49 20.43
N PRO A 74 1.76 -1.71 20.97
CA PRO A 74 1.41 -1.90 22.38
C PRO A 74 2.49 -1.42 23.36
N ASN A 75 3.73 -1.33 22.91
CA ASN A 75 4.87 -0.87 23.72
C ASN A 75 5.19 0.63 23.52
N ALA A 76 4.42 1.34 22.69
CA ALA A 76 4.61 2.77 22.47
C ALA A 76 4.00 3.59 23.64
N PRO A 77 4.46 4.85 23.86
CA PRO A 77 3.78 5.77 24.76
C PRO A 77 2.29 5.90 24.43
N ALA A 78 1.43 6.00 25.45
CA ALA A 78 -0.03 6.02 25.26
C ALA A 78 -0.53 7.22 24.44
N ASP A 79 0.24 8.31 24.42
CA ASP A 79 -0.03 9.55 23.67
C ASP A 79 0.71 9.61 22.31
N ALA A 80 1.40 8.53 21.91
CA ALA A 80 2.12 8.47 20.65
C ALA A 80 1.14 8.54 19.46
N LYS A 81 1.13 9.68 18.78
CA LYS A 81 0.39 9.85 17.52
C LYS A 81 0.88 8.86 16.44
N PRO A 82 -0.02 8.29 15.61
CA PRO A 82 0.35 7.33 14.57
C PRO A 82 1.26 7.93 13.49
N ALA A 83 1.97 7.07 12.77
CA ALA A 83 2.48 7.40 11.44
C ALA A 83 1.41 7.08 10.39
N LEU A 84 1.14 7.99 9.46
CA LEU A 84 0.29 7.70 8.30
C LEU A 84 1.16 7.19 7.15
N VAL A 85 0.83 6.01 6.61
CA VAL A 85 1.34 5.49 5.36
C VAL A 85 0.24 5.69 4.32
N LEU A 86 0.48 6.57 3.35
CA LEU A 86 -0.50 6.92 2.33
C LEU A 86 -0.18 6.20 1.02
N CYS A 87 -1.18 5.46 0.53
CA CYS A 87 -1.14 4.74 -0.73
C CYS A 87 -2.42 5.00 -1.54
N HIS A 88 -2.37 4.66 -2.82
CA HIS A 88 -3.50 4.48 -3.71
C HIS A 88 -3.42 3.11 -4.38
N PHE A 89 -4.53 2.68 -4.95
CA PHE A 89 -4.59 1.41 -5.65
C PHE A 89 -5.30 1.48 -7.00
N ASP A 90 -5.95 2.61 -7.30
CA ASP A 90 -6.42 2.87 -8.65
C ASP A 90 -5.24 3.14 -9.59
N THR A 91 -5.44 2.87 -10.87
CA THR A 91 -4.40 3.03 -11.89
C THR A 91 -4.97 3.70 -13.12
N VAL A 92 -4.12 4.34 -13.92
CA VAL A 92 -4.49 4.84 -15.26
C VAL A 92 -4.72 3.74 -16.31
N TRP A 93 -4.41 2.48 -15.99
CA TRP A 93 -4.39 1.40 -16.98
C TRP A 93 -5.79 0.82 -17.22
N PRO A 94 -6.28 0.81 -18.47
CA PRO A 94 -7.61 0.27 -18.77
C PRO A 94 -7.66 -1.25 -18.61
N VAL A 95 -8.87 -1.77 -18.39
CA VAL A 95 -9.14 -3.23 -18.43
C VAL A 95 -8.67 -3.82 -19.76
N GLY A 96 -7.99 -4.97 -19.72
CA GLY A 96 -7.39 -5.65 -20.85
C GLY A 96 -5.93 -5.28 -21.13
N SER A 97 -5.33 -4.38 -20.36
CA SER A 97 -3.92 -3.99 -20.48
C SER A 97 -2.98 -5.19 -20.34
N LEU A 98 -3.31 -6.16 -19.48
CA LEU A 98 -2.49 -7.35 -19.26
C LEU A 98 -2.33 -8.23 -20.51
N ALA A 99 -3.24 -8.15 -21.49
CA ALA A 99 -3.13 -8.91 -22.73
C ALA A 99 -1.95 -8.46 -23.60
N THR A 100 -1.55 -7.19 -23.49
CA THR A 100 -0.43 -6.59 -24.25
C THR A 100 0.78 -6.31 -23.36
N HIS A 101 0.56 -6.09 -22.07
CA HIS A 101 1.57 -5.83 -21.06
C HIS A 101 1.42 -6.87 -19.94
N PRO A 102 1.70 -8.15 -20.20
CA PRO A 102 1.58 -9.17 -19.16
C PRO A 102 2.59 -8.90 -18.05
N PHE A 103 2.24 -9.33 -16.83
CA PHE A 103 3.23 -9.41 -15.76
C PHE A 103 4.36 -10.33 -16.21
N ARG A 104 5.60 -9.87 -16.06
CA ARG A 104 6.79 -10.67 -16.33
C ARG A 104 7.99 -10.15 -15.55
N VAL A 105 8.93 -11.05 -15.33
CA VAL A 105 10.22 -10.75 -14.71
C VAL A 105 11.29 -11.11 -15.73
N GLU A 106 12.09 -10.13 -16.12
CA GLU A 106 13.18 -10.31 -17.07
C GLU A 106 14.43 -10.89 -16.37
N GLU A 107 15.35 -11.46 -17.15
CA GLU A 107 16.60 -12.04 -16.65
C GLU A 107 17.48 -11.02 -15.89
N ASP A 108 17.34 -9.73 -16.21
CA ASP A 108 18.06 -8.64 -15.53
C ASP A 108 17.44 -8.25 -14.16
N GLY A 109 16.40 -8.97 -13.73
CA GLY A 109 15.74 -8.82 -12.43
C GLY A 109 14.66 -7.74 -12.41
N LYS A 110 14.34 -7.12 -13.54
CA LYS A 110 13.23 -6.14 -13.61
C LYS A 110 11.89 -6.84 -13.77
N ALA A 111 10.94 -6.47 -12.92
CA ALA A 111 9.55 -6.85 -13.06
C ALA A 111 8.77 -5.77 -13.81
N TYR A 112 7.80 -6.18 -14.62
CA TYR A 112 6.98 -5.28 -15.43
C TYR A 112 5.52 -5.67 -15.34
N GLY A 113 4.65 -4.68 -15.46
CA GLY A 113 3.21 -4.84 -15.59
C GLY A 113 2.47 -3.51 -15.36
N PRO A 114 1.18 -3.42 -15.72
CA PRO A 114 0.36 -2.23 -15.48
C PRO A 114 0.30 -1.91 -13.99
N GLY A 115 0.50 -0.65 -13.61
CA GLY A 115 0.44 -0.21 -12.20
C GLY A 115 1.56 -0.76 -11.28
N ILE A 116 2.51 -1.54 -11.80
CA ILE A 116 3.55 -2.17 -10.97
C ILE A 116 4.39 -1.15 -10.21
N PHE A 117 4.81 -0.09 -10.89
CA PHE A 117 5.59 0.99 -10.30
C PHE A 117 4.68 2.00 -9.59
N ASP A 118 3.48 2.24 -10.12
CA ASP A 118 2.55 3.25 -9.64
C ASP A 118 1.14 2.65 -9.42
N MET A 119 0.81 2.18 -8.21
CA MET A 119 1.73 2.01 -7.08
C MET A 119 1.62 0.65 -6.39
N GLN A 120 1.27 -0.39 -7.15
CA GLN A 120 0.98 -1.72 -6.61
C GLN A 120 2.17 -2.37 -5.90
N SER A 121 3.41 -2.11 -6.35
CA SER A 121 4.59 -2.60 -5.62
C SER A 121 4.68 -1.99 -4.22
N SER A 122 4.37 -0.71 -4.07
CA SER A 122 4.40 -0.03 -2.77
C SER A 122 3.33 -0.54 -1.80
N LEU A 123 2.16 -0.97 -2.31
CA LEU A 123 1.16 -1.66 -1.51
C LEU A 123 1.70 -2.98 -0.95
N ALA A 124 2.31 -3.82 -1.79
CA ALA A 124 2.94 -5.07 -1.36
C ALA A 124 4.06 -4.81 -0.33
N LEU A 125 4.95 -3.84 -0.60
CA LEU A 125 6.04 -3.50 0.31
C LEU A 125 5.52 -2.99 1.66
N SER A 126 4.46 -2.18 1.67
CA SER A 126 3.82 -1.70 2.91
C SER A 126 3.23 -2.85 3.72
N GLU A 127 2.57 -3.81 3.05
CA GLU A 127 2.06 -5.01 3.69
C GLU A 127 3.18 -5.84 4.33
N PHE A 128 4.26 -6.12 3.58
CA PHE A 128 5.37 -6.94 4.07
C PHE A 128 6.22 -6.24 5.12
N ALA A 129 6.28 -4.90 5.12
CA ALA A 129 6.86 -4.14 6.23
C ALA A 129 6.12 -4.40 7.55
N LEU A 130 4.78 -4.42 7.52
CA LEU A 130 3.98 -4.75 8.70
C LEU A 130 4.07 -6.24 9.06
N ARG A 131 4.20 -7.15 8.08
CA ARG A 131 4.51 -8.58 8.34
C ARG A 131 5.81 -8.73 9.11
N ALA A 132 6.88 -8.06 8.67
CA ALA A 132 8.17 -8.11 9.35
C ALA A 132 8.08 -7.65 10.81
N VAL A 133 7.27 -6.64 11.10
CA VAL A 133 7.02 -6.18 12.48
C VAL A 133 6.44 -7.29 13.34
N ASN A 134 5.47 -8.05 12.83
CA ASN A 134 4.89 -9.20 13.54
C ASN A 134 5.88 -10.36 13.64
N ASP A 135 6.41 -10.82 12.51
CA ASP A 135 7.23 -12.04 12.41
C ASP A 135 8.52 -11.93 13.24
N LEU A 136 9.12 -10.74 13.28
CA LEU A 136 10.35 -10.46 14.03
C LEU A 136 10.06 -9.86 15.42
N ASN A 137 8.79 -9.75 15.84
CA ASN A 137 8.36 -9.16 17.12
C ASN A 137 8.98 -7.77 17.37
N LEU A 138 8.98 -6.92 16.35
CA LEU A 138 9.57 -5.58 16.45
C LEU A 138 8.67 -4.66 17.27
N SER A 139 9.27 -3.96 18.23
CA SER A 139 8.57 -2.91 18.96
C SER A 139 8.53 -1.63 18.13
N LEU A 140 7.34 -1.20 17.76
CA LEU A 140 7.11 0.08 17.10
C LEU A 140 7.10 1.23 18.12
N PRO A 141 7.69 2.39 17.81
CA PRO A 141 7.68 3.55 18.71
C PRO A 141 6.35 4.30 18.71
N ARG A 142 5.44 3.98 17.79
CA ARG A 142 4.10 4.58 17.62
C ARG A 142 3.21 3.66 16.78
N PRO A 143 1.87 3.81 16.85
CA PRO A 143 0.96 3.10 15.96
C PRO A 143 1.17 3.47 14.48
N ILE A 144 0.69 2.64 13.57
CA ILE A 144 0.70 2.92 12.13
C ILE A 144 -0.73 2.93 11.62
N THR A 145 -1.07 3.92 10.79
CA THR A 145 -2.30 3.91 9.99
C THR A 145 -1.91 3.85 8.53
N VAL A 146 -2.44 2.89 7.79
CA VAL A 146 -2.29 2.79 6.34
C VAL A 146 -3.60 3.20 5.71
N LEU A 147 -3.58 4.28 4.93
CA LEU A 147 -4.71 4.74 4.14
C LEU A 147 -4.46 4.39 2.68
N MET A 148 -5.36 3.58 2.10
CA MET A 148 -5.32 3.14 0.71
C MET A 148 -6.52 3.74 -0.02
N THR A 149 -6.25 4.63 -0.96
CA THR A 149 -7.26 5.40 -1.70
C THR A 149 -7.50 4.81 -3.10
N SER A 150 -8.65 5.13 -3.70
CA SER A 150 -9.13 4.53 -4.95
C SER A 150 -9.31 5.55 -6.08
N ASP A 151 -8.85 6.79 -5.88
CA ASP A 151 -9.12 7.91 -6.77
C ASP A 151 -7.93 8.86 -6.94
N GLU A 152 -6.70 8.39 -6.65
CA GLU A 152 -5.49 9.22 -6.74
C GLU A 152 -5.32 9.75 -8.17
N GLU A 153 -5.41 8.87 -9.15
CA GLU A 153 -5.08 9.16 -10.56
C GLU A 153 -6.07 10.13 -11.22
N VAL A 154 -7.20 10.37 -10.54
CA VAL A 154 -8.24 11.33 -10.94
C VAL A 154 -8.34 12.54 -10.02
N GLY A 155 -7.35 12.71 -9.13
CA GLY A 155 -7.13 13.91 -8.31
C GLY A 155 -7.62 13.84 -6.87
N SER A 156 -7.89 12.65 -6.32
CA SER A 156 -8.23 12.41 -4.91
C SER A 156 -9.42 13.21 -4.35
N LYS A 157 -10.42 13.53 -5.18
CA LYS A 157 -11.55 14.36 -4.73
C LYS A 157 -12.38 13.70 -3.63
N THR A 158 -12.55 12.38 -3.67
CA THR A 158 -13.35 11.65 -2.68
C THR A 158 -12.52 11.23 -1.47
N SER A 159 -11.20 11.07 -1.63
CA SER A 159 -10.31 10.72 -0.53
C SER A 159 -9.70 11.93 0.21
N TRP A 160 -9.80 13.16 -0.32
CA TRP A 160 -9.12 14.34 0.23
C TRP A 160 -9.44 14.59 1.70
N ASP A 161 -10.72 14.64 2.07
CA ASP A 161 -11.14 14.88 3.44
C ASP A 161 -10.64 13.79 4.39
N LEU A 162 -10.63 12.54 3.92
CA LEU A 162 -10.12 11.40 4.68
C LEU A 162 -8.60 11.47 4.88
N ILE A 163 -7.85 11.85 3.83
CA ILE A 163 -6.41 12.09 3.91
C ILE A 163 -6.13 13.19 4.92
N GLU A 164 -6.84 14.31 4.86
CA GLU A 164 -6.64 15.45 5.76
C GLU A 164 -6.95 15.09 7.21
N GLU A 165 -8.03 14.35 7.44
CA GLU A 165 -8.44 13.89 8.77
C GLU A 165 -7.38 12.97 9.40
N GLU A 166 -6.92 11.96 8.68
CA GLU A 166 -5.91 11.02 9.19
C GLU A 166 -4.52 11.68 9.31
N ALA A 167 -4.19 12.63 8.42
CA ALA A 167 -2.96 13.41 8.53
C ALA A 167 -2.93 14.28 9.79
N LYS A 168 -4.04 14.95 10.15
CA LYS A 168 -4.17 15.77 11.38
C LYS A 168 -4.01 14.94 12.67
N LYS A 169 -4.41 13.66 12.64
CA LYS A 169 -4.23 12.71 13.75
C LYS A 169 -2.80 12.18 13.85
N SER A 170 -2.05 12.20 12.75
CA SER A 170 -0.73 11.58 12.65
C SER A 170 0.40 12.50 13.07
N ALA A 171 1.54 11.92 13.46
CA ALA A 171 2.76 12.65 13.74
C ALA A 171 3.50 13.07 12.47
N TYR A 172 3.42 12.23 11.44
CA TYR A 172 3.98 12.45 10.12
C TYR A 172 3.28 11.54 9.10
N VAL A 173 3.44 11.88 7.82
CA VAL A 173 2.90 11.14 6.69
C VAL A 173 4.06 10.64 5.83
N LEU A 174 4.00 9.37 5.43
CA LEU A 174 4.86 8.73 4.45
C LEU A 174 4.02 8.47 3.21
N VAL A 175 4.30 9.17 2.12
CA VAL A 175 3.65 8.96 0.83
C VAL A 175 4.43 7.89 0.08
N MET A 176 3.79 6.76 -0.20
CA MET A 176 4.47 5.56 -0.72
C MET A 176 4.56 5.51 -2.25
N GLU A 177 4.32 6.64 -2.88
CA GLU A 177 4.53 6.86 -4.30
C GLU A 177 5.93 6.48 -4.74
N SER A 178 6.04 6.07 -5.99
CA SER A 178 7.32 5.76 -6.57
C SER A 178 8.28 6.96 -6.54
N PRO A 179 9.59 6.73 -6.39
CA PRO A 179 10.55 7.80 -6.25
C PRO A 179 10.61 8.66 -7.52
N LEU A 180 10.89 9.94 -7.33
CA LEU A 180 11.19 10.85 -8.43
C LEU A 180 12.52 10.48 -9.10
N PRO A 181 12.79 10.95 -10.33
CA PRO A 181 14.08 10.75 -10.99
C PRO A 181 15.26 11.04 -10.06
N GLY A 182 16.20 10.10 -9.96
CA GLY A 182 17.31 10.17 -9.01
C GLY A 182 17.04 9.49 -7.65
N GLY A 183 15.89 8.84 -7.46
CA GLY A 183 15.58 8.06 -6.25
C GLY A 183 15.08 8.91 -5.08
N VAL A 184 14.64 10.14 -5.34
CA VAL A 184 14.23 11.08 -4.29
C VAL A 184 12.86 10.68 -3.74
N LEU A 185 12.75 10.63 -2.41
CA LEU A 185 11.50 10.37 -1.70
C LEU A 185 10.49 11.50 -2.00
N LYS A 186 9.27 11.14 -2.37
CA LYS A 186 8.17 12.09 -2.56
C LYS A 186 7.70 12.59 -1.19
N THR A 187 7.94 13.86 -0.88
CA THR A 187 7.60 14.47 0.42
C THR A 187 6.36 15.38 0.37
N ALA A 188 5.83 15.63 -0.83
CA ALA A 188 4.61 16.37 -1.07
C ALA A 188 3.97 15.86 -2.38
N ARG A 189 2.67 16.13 -2.52
CA ARG A 189 1.93 15.94 -3.77
C ARG A 189 1.63 17.31 -4.38
#